data_AF-K1QZB6-F1
#
_entry.id   AF-K1QZB6-F1
#
_cell.length_a   1.000
_cell.length_b   1.000
_cell.length_c   1.000
_cell.angle_alpha   90.00
_cell.angle_beta   90.00
_cell.angle_gamma   90.00
#
_symmetry.space_group_name_H-M   'P 1'
#
loop_
_entity.id
_entity.type
_entity.pdbx_description
1 polymer ?
#
loop_
_entity_poly.entity_id
_entity_poly.type
_entity_poly.pdbx_seq_one_letter_code
_entity_poly.pdbx_strand_id
1 'polypeptide(L)' 'MWKHDGMYFSTYDSDNDNWSNNCATTYHGAWWYNACHWANLNAEYGNTKYGKGINWNSWKGVYYSMKEVKMMVRKP' A
#
# COMPACT_ATOMS: atom_id res chain seq x y z
N MET A 1 -12.12 8.16 -4.71
CA MET A 1 -12.18 6.76 -4.25
C MET A 1 -10.79 6.13 -4.08
N TRP A 2 -9.73 6.94 -3.91
CA TRP A 2 -8.32 6.49 -3.85
C TRP A 2 -7.60 7.01 -2.60
N LYS A 3 -8.38 7.40 -1.59
CA LYS A 3 -7.90 7.95 -0.33
C LYS A 3 -7.73 6.81 0.68
N HIS A 4 -6.62 6.89 1.42
CA HIS A 4 -6.31 6.04 2.56
C HIS A 4 -6.81 6.64 3.89
N ASP A 5 -7.15 7.93 3.90
CA ASP A 5 -7.69 8.63 5.07
C ASP A 5 -9.00 8.00 5.54
N GLY A 6 -9.09 7.72 6.84
CA GLY A 6 -10.23 7.05 7.48
C GLY A 6 -10.35 5.55 7.22
N MET A 7 -9.42 4.91 6.49
CA MET A 7 -9.46 3.46 6.27
C MET A 7 -8.89 2.69 7.45
N TYR A 8 -9.42 1.49 7.67
CA TYR A 8 -8.83 0.54 8.61
C TYR A 8 -7.56 -0.08 8.03
N PHE A 9 -6.70 -0.58 8.91
CA PHE A 9 -5.49 -1.27 8.50
C PHE A 9 -5.82 -2.72 8.12
N SER A 10 -5.31 -3.20 6.98
CA SER A 10 -5.52 -4.57 6.50
C SER A 10 -4.20 -5.32 6.33
N THR A 11 -4.24 -6.61 6.63
CA THR A 11 -3.16 -7.59 6.46
C THR A 11 -3.68 -8.81 5.67
N TYR A 12 -2.80 -9.75 5.33
CA TYR A 12 -3.20 -10.95 4.57
C TYR A 12 -4.20 -11.83 5.34
N ASP A 13 -4.21 -11.77 6.68
CA ASP A 13 -5.04 -12.55 7.60
C ASP A 13 -6.16 -11.73 8.27
N SER A 14 -6.21 -10.42 8.06
CA SER A 14 -7.26 -9.53 8.54
C SER A 14 -7.63 -8.53 7.45
N ASP A 15 -8.72 -8.84 6.73
CA ASP A 15 -9.22 -8.04 5.62
C ASP A 15 -10.24 -7.01 6.11
N ASN A 16 -9.83 -5.73 6.12
CA ASN A 16 -10.65 -4.59 6.49
C ASN A 16 -10.72 -3.54 5.37
N ASP A 17 -10.43 -3.94 4.14
CA ASP A 17 -10.50 -3.04 2.98
C ASP A 17 -11.89 -3.04 2.34
N ASN A 18 -12.12 -2.17 1.34
CA ASN A 18 -13.44 -2.01 0.70
C ASN A 18 -13.54 -2.76 -0.63
N TRP A 19 -12.58 -3.63 -0.96
CA TRP A 19 -12.61 -4.44 -2.16
C TRP A 19 -13.21 -5.81 -1.88
N SER A 20 -13.76 -6.46 -2.90
CA SER A 20 -14.35 -7.80 -2.76
C SER A 20 -13.31 -8.90 -2.57
N ASN A 21 -12.03 -8.58 -2.78
CA ASN A 21 -10.89 -9.44 -2.56
C ASN A 21 -9.93 -8.74 -1.60
N ASN A 22 -8.99 -9.48 -1.04
CA ASN A 22 -8.03 -8.94 -0.10
C ASN A 22 -6.88 -8.18 -0.82
N CYS A 23 -6.80 -6.87 -0.60
CA CYS A 23 -5.74 -6.01 -1.15
C CYS A 23 -4.36 -6.37 -0.60
N ALA A 24 -4.25 -6.64 0.70
CA ALA A 24 -2.99 -6.99 1.35
C ALA A 24 -2.37 -8.27 0.75
N THR A 25 -3.20 -9.28 0.48
CA THR A 25 -2.80 -10.52 -0.19
C THR A 25 -2.44 -10.27 -1.65
N THR A 26 -3.24 -9.49 -2.38
CA THR A 26 -3.04 -9.26 -3.82
C THR A 26 -1.78 -8.44 -4.11
N TYR A 27 -1.53 -7.42 -3.30
CA TYR A 27 -0.46 -6.43 -3.47
C TYR A 27 0.72 -6.62 -2.50
N HIS A 28 0.78 -7.75 -1.80
CA HIS A 28 1.93 -8.22 -1.03
C HIS A 28 2.41 -7.18 -0.01
N GLY A 29 1.48 -6.62 0.77
CA GLY A 29 1.80 -5.61 1.77
C GLY A 29 0.77 -5.55 2.89
N ALA A 30 0.94 -4.58 3.79
CA ALA A 30 0.00 -4.28 4.86
C ALA A 30 -0.17 -2.77 4.99
N TRP A 31 -1.38 -2.28 4.83
CA TRP A 31 -1.63 -0.84 4.71
C TRP A 31 -3.07 -0.48 5.08
N TRP A 32 -3.33 0.82 5.20
CA TRP A 32 -4.69 1.37 5.26
C TRP A 32 -5.36 1.30 3.89
N TYR A 33 -5.60 0.10 3.36
CA TYR A 33 -6.13 -0.12 2.02
C TYR A 33 -7.59 0.36 1.88
N ASN A 34 -7.95 0.78 0.66
CA ASN A 34 -9.33 1.06 0.27
C ASN A 34 -9.75 0.07 -0.83
N ALA A 35 -9.61 0.43 -2.11
CA ALA A 35 -9.75 -0.50 -3.23
C ALA A 35 -8.78 -0.16 -4.39
N CYS A 36 -7.48 -0.40 -4.29
CA CYS A 36 -6.73 -0.89 -3.13
C CYS A 36 -5.79 0.18 -2.58
N HIS A 37 -4.87 0.69 -3.40
CA HIS A 37 -3.91 1.69 -2.94
C HIS A 37 -3.43 2.67 -4.00
N TRP A 38 -2.97 3.82 -3.51
CA TRP A 38 -2.08 4.74 -4.23
C TRP A 38 -0.67 4.79 -3.63
N ALA A 39 -0.50 4.32 -2.40
CA ALA A 39 0.80 4.08 -1.79
C ALA A 39 0.78 2.69 -1.12
N ASN A 40 1.87 1.95 -1.28
CA ASN A 40 2.05 0.62 -0.69
C ASN A 40 3.47 0.55 -0.09
N LEU A 41 3.68 1.26 1.01
CA LEU A 41 5.02 1.48 1.56
C LEU A 41 5.57 0.29 2.37
N ASN A 42 4.67 -0.62 2.79
CA ASN A 42 5.00 -1.85 3.52
C ASN A 42 4.90 -3.09 2.61
N ALA A 43 5.21 -2.93 1.33
CA ALA A 43 5.10 -3.99 0.33
C ALA A 43 6.42 -4.75 0.13
N GLU A 44 6.38 -5.76 -0.73
CA GLU A 44 7.55 -6.55 -1.11
C GLU A 44 8.65 -5.69 -1.77
N TYR A 45 9.83 -5.67 -1.15
CA TYR A 45 10.99 -4.93 -1.68
C TYR A 45 11.44 -5.49 -3.04
N GLY A 46 11.74 -4.61 -3.99
CA GLY A 46 12.25 -4.98 -5.32
C GLY A 46 11.21 -5.56 -6.29
N ASN A 47 9.97 -5.82 -5.86
CA ASN A 47 8.93 -6.31 -6.75
C ASN A 47 8.47 -5.21 -7.72
N THR A 48 8.57 -5.44 -9.02
CA THR A 48 8.18 -4.47 -10.08
C THR A 48 6.87 -4.85 -10.76
N LYS A 49 6.16 -5.89 -10.28
CA LYS A 49 4.81 -6.20 -10.75
C LYS A 49 3.83 -5.14 -10.26
N TYR A 50 2.78 -4.90 -11.04
CA TYR A 50 1.77 -3.86 -10.80
C TYR A 50 1.33 -3.80 -9.33
N GLY A 51 1.74 -2.74 -8.62
CA GLY A 51 1.32 -2.44 -7.25
C GLY A 51 1.90 -3.34 -6.15
N LYS A 52 2.68 -4.37 -6.50
CA LYS A 52 3.19 -5.36 -5.53
C LYS A 52 4.47 -4.94 -4.83
N GLY A 53 5.16 -3.94 -5.37
CA GLY A 53 6.39 -3.38 -4.81
C GLY A 53 6.14 -2.23 -3.84
N ILE A 54 7.21 -1.75 -3.22
CA ILE A 54 7.18 -0.53 -2.41
C ILE A 54 6.93 0.68 -3.31
N ASN A 55 5.67 1.05 -3.51
CA ASN A 55 5.30 2.05 -4.52
C ASN A 55 4.55 3.25 -3.94
N TRP A 56 4.73 4.39 -4.62
CA TRP A 56 3.94 5.59 -4.43
C TRP A 56 3.53 6.10 -5.82
N ASN A 57 2.27 5.87 -6.18
CA ASN A 57 1.76 6.03 -7.53
C ASN A 57 1.95 7.45 -8.06
N SER A 58 1.64 8.46 -7.25
CA SER A 58 1.79 9.87 -7.65
C SER A 58 3.24 10.35 -7.80
N TRP A 59 4.25 9.53 -7.47
CA TRP A 59 5.66 9.88 -7.62
C TRP A 59 6.35 9.10 -8.74
N LYS A 60 6.52 7.78 -8.57
CA LYS A 60 7.25 6.92 -9.53
C LYS A 60 6.36 5.85 -10.17
N GLY A 61 5.06 5.88 -9.91
CA GLY A 61 4.10 4.91 -10.43
C GLY A 61 4.12 3.57 -9.70
N VAL A 62 3.19 2.70 -10.10
CA VAL A 62 2.93 1.38 -9.47
C VAL A 62 3.92 0.27 -9.85
N TYR A 63 4.77 0.48 -10.85
CA TYR A 63 5.76 -0.50 -11.31
C TYR A 63 7.17 -0.25 -10.75
N TYR A 64 7.35 0.81 -9.96
CA TYR A 64 8.63 1.15 -9.35
C TYR A 64 8.62 0.82 -7.86
N SER A 65 9.60 0.00 -7.42
CA SER A 65 9.83 -0.30 -6.02
C SER A 65 10.92 0.61 -5.44
N MET A 66 10.60 1.37 -4.39
CA MET A 66 11.50 2.31 -3.75
C MET A 66 12.62 1.60 -2.99
N LYS A 67 13.82 2.21 -3.02
CA LYS A 67 15.01 1.67 -2.35
C LYS A 67 14.98 1.85 -0.83
N GLU A 68 14.30 2.89 -0.37
CA GLU A 68 14.22 3.26 1.05
C GLU A 68 12.87 3.92 1.31
N VAL A 69 12.31 3.67 2.50
CA VAL A 69 11.11 4.32 3.01
C VAL A 69 11.36 4.72 4.46
N LYS A 70 10.97 5.95 4.81
CA LYS A 70 10.96 6.42 6.20
C LYS A 70 9.69 7.21 6.47
N MET A 71 8.82 6.68 7.33
CA MET A 71 7.63 7.39 7.83
C MET A 71 7.94 7.94 9.22
N MET A 72 7.77 9.24 9.42
CA MET A 72 8.07 9.91 10.70
C MET A 72 6.97 10.91 11.03
N VAL A 73 6.74 11.11 12.32
CA VAL A 73 5.84 12.14 12.84
C VAL A 73 6.65 13.17 13.63
N ARG A 74 6.19 14.42 13.65
CA ARG A 74 6.71 15.48 14.50
C ARG A 74 5.52 16.11 15.23
N LYS A 75 5.73 16.59 16.45
CA LYS A 75 4.72 17.42 17.12
C LYS A 75 4.32 18.58 16.19
N PRO A 76 3.02 18.90 16.09
CA PRO A 76 2.55 20.02 15.27
C PRO A 76 3.31 21.32 15.58
#